data_AF-A0A5C8BSZ9-F1
#
_entry.id   AF-A0A5C8BSZ9-F1
#
_cell.length_a   1.000
_cell.length_b   1.000
_cell.length_c   1.000
_cell.angle_alpha   90.00
_cell.angle_beta   90.00
_cell.angle_gamma   90.00
#
_symmetry.space_group_name_H-M   'P 1'
#
loop_
_entity.id
_entity.type
_entity.pdbx_description
1 polymer ?
#
loop_
_entity_poly.entity_id
_entity_poly.type
_entity_poly.pdbx_seq_one_letter_code
_entity_poly.pdbx_strand_id
1 'polypeptide(L)'
;MSHRIRTSAIALVLVLALASCSGNGETENPGPEVPPGTELGSWDSTMKLGESTLLVLGDQAGGTSGTIVRLDALEVRRGPATDLDTFSGVPSGVEPWYVSVEMHNRGPADLDMALEKGWVLRVSDNLVLPPANVHGVISECPTTPAGEPISQGAEHLDCLVFLVSTGQRPSAIEYLRHDGVSSVAWRIPSSVTSETSSAN
;
A
#
# COMPACT_ATOMS: atom_id res chain seq x y z
N MET A 1 36.54 -26.01 75.44
CA MET A 1 37.63 -27.00 75.31
C MET A 1 37.65 -27.47 73.87
N SER A 2 38.84 -27.47 73.24
CA SER A 2 39.12 -27.92 71.86
C SER A 2 38.67 -26.92 70.78
N HIS A 3 39.40 -26.58 69.70
CA HIS A 3 40.62 -27.13 69.08
C HIS A 3 41.36 -26.00 68.33
N ARG A 4 42.69 -26.13 68.23
CA ARG A 4 43.57 -25.32 67.35
C ARG A 4 43.20 -25.55 65.89
N ILE A 5 43.00 -24.49 65.11
CA ILE A 5 42.82 -24.59 63.65
C ILE A 5 44.03 -23.95 62.96
N ARG A 6 44.63 -24.76 62.08
CA ARG A 6 45.84 -24.49 61.30
C ARG A 6 45.55 -23.47 60.20
N THR A 7 46.47 -22.53 60.06
CA THR A 7 46.67 -21.68 58.88
C THR A 7 47.00 -22.54 57.66
N SER A 8 46.30 -22.33 56.55
CA SER A 8 46.79 -22.66 55.21
C SER A 8 46.16 -21.66 54.24
N ALA A 9 47.01 -20.79 53.70
CA ALA A 9 46.67 -19.86 52.65
C ALA A 9 46.55 -20.62 51.33
N ILE A 10 45.44 -20.42 50.63
CA ILE A 10 45.32 -20.78 49.21
C ILE A 10 44.87 -19.50 48.50
N ALA A 11 45.80 -18.92 47.75
CA ALA A 11 45.50 -18.02 46.66
C ALA A 11 44.82 -18.83 45.55
N LEU A 12 43.86 -18.24 44.82
CA LEU A 12 44.01 -17.93 43.39
C LEU A 12 42.66 -17.60 42.71
N VAL A 13 42.78 -16.71 41.71
CA VAL A 13 41.91 -16.43 40.56
C VAL A 13 40.67 -15.57 40.78
N LEU A 14 40.88 -14.28 40.50
CA LEU A 14 39.89 -13.30 40.09
C LEU A 14 39.45 -13.63 38.65
N VAL A 15 38.19 -14.02 38.44
CA VAL A 15 37.57 -14.03 37.10
C VAL A 15 36.69 -12.79 36.99
N LEU A 16 37.16 -11.79 36.24
CA LEU A 16 36.32 -10.68 35.78
C LEU A 16 35.35 -11.23 34.72
N ALA A 17 34.11 -11.52 35.11
CA ALA A 17 33.02 -11.70 34.17
C ALA A 17 32.58 -10.31 33.66
N LEU A 18 33.18 -9.90 32.54
CA LEU A 18 32.78 -8.75 31.75
C LEU A 18 31.41 -9.01 31.13
N ALA A 19 30.52 -8.02 31.28
CA ALA A 19 29.40 -7.69 30.39
C ALA A 19 28.61 -8.86 29.78
N SER A 20 27.51 -9.24 30.45
CA SER A 20 26.34 -9.79 29.75
C SER A 20 25.75 -8.66 28.90
N CYS A 21 26.28 -8.51 27.69
CA CYS A 21 25.65 -7.73 26.64
C CYS A 21 24.39 -8.50 26.24
N SER A 22 23.24 -8.08 26.76
CA SER A 22 21.93 -8.45 26.26
C SER A 22 21.79 -7.89 24.85
N GLY A 23 22.46 -8.53 23.89
CA GLY A 23 22.22 -8.33 22.49
C GLY A 23 20.83 -8.89 22.20
N ASN A 24 19.83 -8.01 22.24
CA ASN A 24 18.55 -8.25 21.59
C ASN A 24 18.85 -8.49 20.11
N GLY A 25 19.05 -9.76 19.75
CA GLY A 25 18.93 -10.19 18.36
C GLY A 25 17.47 -9.99 17.98
N GLU A 26 17.16 -8.84 17.41
CA GLU A 26 15.98 -8.67 16.59
C GLU A 26 16.08 -9.73 15.49
N THR A 27 15.33 -10.81 15.67
CA THR A 27 15.11 -11.80 14.62
C THR A 27 14.37 -11.05 13.52
N GLU A 28 15.11 -10.46 12.57
CA GLU A 28 14.55 -9.97 11.31
C GLU A 28 13.78 -11.13 10.71
N ASN A 29 12.46 -11.02 10.74
CA ASN A 29 11.60 -12.03 10.19
C ASN A 29 11.77 -11.95 8.66
N PRO A 30 12.28 -13.00 8.00
CA PRO A 30 12.45 -12.95 6.56
C PRO A 30 11.06 -12.81 5.93
N GLY A 31 10.87 -11.79 5.10
CA GLY A 31 9.63 -11.61 4.34
C GLY A 31 9.32 -12.83 3.45
N PRO A 32 8.25 -12.77 2.65
CA PRO A 32 7.90 -13.89 1.77
C PRO A 32 9.05 -14.26 0.84
N GLU A 33 9.17 -15.55 0.54
CA GLU A 33 10.14 -16.04 -0.43
C GLU A 33 9.82 -15.45 -1.81
N VAL A 34 10.78 -14.71 -2.36
CA VAL A 34 10.69 -14.11 -3.68
C VAL A 34 11.21 -15.11 -4.71
N PRO A 35 10.40 -15.55 -5.70
CA PRO A 35 10.85 -16.51 -6.69
C PRO A 35 12.10 -16.00 -7.44
N PRO A 36 13.09 -16.86 -7.73
CA PRO A 36 14.31 -16.44 -8.43
C PRO A 36 14.02 -15.72 -9.75
N GLY A 37 14.69 -14.58 -9.97
CA GLY A 37 14.50 -13.74 -11.16
C GLY A 37 13.31 -12.78 -11.07
N THR A 38 12.58 -12.75 -9.96
CA THR A 38 11.55 -11.74 -9.71
C THR A 38 12.22 -10.43 -9.26
N GLU A 39 11.96 -9.35 -9.99
CA GLU A 39 12.39 -8.00 -9.61
C GLU A 39 11.24 -7.30 -8.89
N LEU A 40 11.45 -6.97 -7.62
CA LEU A 40 10.51 -6.16 -6.86
C LEU A 40 10.72 -4.68 -7.17
N GLY A 41 9.62 -3.95 -7.28
CA GLY A 41 9.66 -2.50 -7.34
C GLY A 41 10.03 -1.89 -5.99
N SER A 42 10.32 -0.59 -6.03
CA SER A 42 10.57 0.20 -4.83
C SER A 42 9.30 0.94 -4.42
N TRP A 43 9.06 0.99 -3.11
CA TRP A 43 8.26 2.07 -2.54
C TRP A 43 8.92 3.43 -2.88
N ASP A 44 8.10 4.47 -2.94
CA ASP A 44 8.44 5.85 -3.36
C ASP A 44 8.85 5.99 -4.83
N SER A 45 8.61 4.95 -5.63
CA SER A 45 8.80 5.01 -7.08
C SER A 45 7.67 5.77 -7.77
N THR A 46 7.99 6.33 -8.94
CA THR A 46 7.00 6.98 -9.80
C THR A 46 7.05 6.39 -11.20
N MET A 47 5.88 6.04 -11.72
CA MET A 47 5.67 5.33 -12.97
C MET A 47 4.73 6.09 -13.89
N LYS A 48 4.59 5.63 -15.13
CA LYS A 48 3.55 6.09 -16.06
C LYS A 48 2.31 5.20 -15.93
N LEU A 49 1.12 5.77 -16.16
CA LEU A 49 -0.08 4.94 -16.33
C LEU A 49 0.16 3.83 -17.38
N GLY A 50 -0.37 2.65 -17.10
CA GLY A 50 -0.18 1.42 -17.88
C GLY A 50 1.11 0.64 -17.56
N GLU A 51 2.02 1.19 -16.76
CA GLU A 51 3.16 0.43 -16.24
C GLU A 51 2.78 -0.35 -14.96
N SER A 52 3.41 -1.51 -14.75
CA SER A 52 3.15 -2.41 -13.61
C SER A 52 4.33 -2.47 -12.66
N THR A 53 4.10 -2.70 -11.36
CA THR A 53 5.16 -2.96 -10.38
C THR A 53 4.83 -4.19 -9.53
N LEU A 54 5.84 -4.89 -9.04
CA LEU A 54 5.68 -5.99 -8.07
C LEU A 54 6.09 -5.50 -6.69
N LEU A 55 5.17 -5.55 -5.73
CA LEU A 55 5.45 -5.18 -4.34
C LEU A 55 5.12 -6.34 -3.40
N VAL A 56 5.76 -6.36 -2.24
CA VAL A 56 5.32 -7.20 -1.13
C VAL A 56 4.23 -6.44 -0.37
N LEU A 57 3.02 -6.99 -0.38
CA LEU A 57 1.84 -6.50 0.33
C LEU A 57 1.41 -7.50 1.39
N GLY A 58 0.53 -7.10 2.31
CA GLY A 58 0.20 -7.93 3.45
C GLY A 58 1.30 -7.98 4.51
N ASP A 59 0.85 -8.13 5.75
CA ASP A 59 1.63 -8.17 7.00
C ASP A 59 2.39 -6.88 7.36
N GLN A 60 2.39 -6.58 8.65
CA GLN A 60 3.07 -5.41 9.20
C GLN A 60 4.58 -5.52 8.94
N ALA A 61 5.26 -4.39 8.78
CA ALA A 61 6.70 -4.36 8.60
C ALA A 61 7.41 -5.25 9.66
N GLY A 62 7.86 -6.45 9.26
CA GLY A 62 8.49 -7.44 10.16
C GLY A 62 7.76 -8.78 10.33
N GLY A 63 6.71 -9.09 9.57
CA GLY A 63 6.05 -10.40 9.58
C GLY A 63 6.36 -11.30 8.36
N THR A 64 6.15 -12.61 8.48
CA THR A 64 6.39 -13.64 7.43
C THR A 64 5.23 -13.83 6.47
N SER A 65 4.10 -13.15 6.67
CA SER A 65 2.84 -13.47 5.98
C SER A 65 2.48 -12.54 4.82
N GLY A 66 3.40 -11.67 4.40
CA GLY A 66 3.23 -10.89 3.17
C GLY A 66 3.13 -11.78 1.93
N THR A 67 2.57 -11.23 0.85
CA THR A 67 2.49 -11.85 -0.47
C THR A 67 2.98 -10.88 -1.55
N ILE A 68 3.40 -11.41 -2.69
CA ILE A 68 3.90 -10.62 -3.81
C ILE A 68 2.72 -10.27 -4.70
N VAL A 69 2.52 -8.98 -4.97
CA VAL A 69 1.39 -8.50 -5.75
C VAL A 69 1.87 -7.61 -6.89
N ARG A 70 1.39 -7.90 -8.10
CA ARG A 70 1.50 -6.97 -9.23
C ARG A 70 0.43 -5.91 -9.10
N LEU A 71 0.84 -4.66 -9.17
CA LEU A 71 -0.04 -3.51 -9.16
C LEU A 71 0.04 -2.79 -10.50
N ASP A 72 -1.12 -2.44 -11.03
CA ASP A 72 -1.27 -1.74 -12.29
C ASP A 72 -2.31 -0.63 -12.12
N ALA A 73 -1.94 0.59 -12.52
CA ALA A 73 -2.91 1.66 -12.75
C ALA A 73 -3.10 1.82 -14.26
N LEU A 74 -4.25 1.38 -14.74
CA LEU A 74 -4.50 1.16 -16.17
C LEU A 74 -4.98 2.43 -16.86
N GLU A 75 -6.01 3.06 -16.30
CA GLU A 75 -6.68 4.19 -16.93
C GLU A 75 -7.17 5.17 -15.87
N VAL A 76 -7.12 6.46 -16.19
CA VAL A 76 -7.78 7.51 -15.43
C VAL A 76 -8.61 8.34 -16.39
N ARG A 77 -9.87 8.61 -16.05
CA ARG A 77 -10.76 9.44 -16.85
C ARG A 77 -11.78 10.16 -15.99
N ARG A 78 -12.34 11.25 -16.51
CA ARG A 78 -13.47 11.92 -15.86
C ARG A 78 -14.76 11.13 -16.12
N GLY A 79 -15.58 10.99 -15.10
CA GLY A 79 -16.94 10.44 -15.21
C GLY A 79 -17.98 11.52 -15.52
N PRO A 80 -19.18 11.13 -15.96
CA PRO A 80 -20.27 12.07 -16.20
C PRO A 80 -20.85 12.58 -14.87
N ALA A 81 -21.25 13.86 -14.83
CA ALA A 81 -21.82 14.47 -13.63
C ALA A 81 -23.13 13.81 -13.16
N THR A 82 -23.84 13.11 -14.05
CA THR A 82 -25.05 12.33 -13.72
C THR A 82 -24.78 11.19 -12.74
N ASP A 83 -23.56 10.67 -12.70
CA ASP A 83 -23.22 9.56 -11.80
C ASP A 83 -23.09 10.02 -10.35
N LEU A 84 -23.08 11.34 -10.10
CA LEU A 84 -23.15 11.89 -8.74
C LEU A 84 -24.45 11.51 -8.02
N ASP A 85 -25.53 11.20 -8.76
CA ASP A 85 -26.80 10.75 -8.19
C ASP A 85 -26.68 9.39 -7.46
N THR A 86 -25.59 8.65 -7.69
CA THR A 86 -25.31 7.36 -7.01
C THR A 86 -24.66 7.52 -5.64
N PHE A 87 -24.31 8.75 -5.26
CA PHE A 87 -23.64 9.08 -4.01
C PHE A 87 -24.56 9.90 -3.09
N SER A 88 -24.39 9.75 -1.78
CA SER A 88 -25.12 10.54 -0.78
C SER A 88 -24.23 11.63 -0.20
N GLY A 89 -24.79 12.85 -0.02
CA GLY A 89 -24.09 13.94 0.68
C GLY A 89 -22.94 14.57 -0.09
N VAL A 90 -22.92 14.43 -1.42
CA VAL A 90 -21.89 15.01 -2.28
C VAL A 90 -21.98 16.54 -2.26
N PRO A 91 -20.88 17.26 -1.95
CA PRO A 91 -20.85 18.72 -2.04
C PRO A 91 -21.10 19.23 -3.46
N SER A 92 -21.71 20.40 -3.59
CA SER A 92 -21.81 21.07 -4.90
C SER A 92 -20.42 21.38 -5.47
N GLY A 93 -20.28 21.31 -6.80
CA GLY A 93 -19.02 21.66 -7.48
C GLY A 93 -17.94 20.59 -7.37
N VAL A 94 -18.33 19.32 -7.40
CA VAL A 94 -17.42 18.18 -7.60
C VAL A 94 -17.79 17.43 -8.85
N GLU A 95 -16.86 16.64 -9.35
CA GLU A 95 -17.01 15.78 -10.53
C GLU A 95 -16.41 14.40 -10.22
N PRO A 96 -17.03 13.32 -10.73
CA PRO A 96 -16.48 11.99 -10.56
C PRO A 96 -15.26 11.81 -11.47
N TRP A 97 -14.26 11.09 -10.96
CA TRP A 97 -13.11 10.60 -11.69
C TRP A 97 -13.03 9.09 -11.50
N TYR A 98 -12.88 8.36 -12.59
CA TYR A 98 -12.79 6.91 -12.61
C TYR A 98 -11.35 6.48 -12.84
N VAL A 99 -10.90 5.53 -12.05
CA VAL A 99 -9.55 4.98 -12.13
C VAL A 99 -9.65 3.45 -12.18
N SER A 100 -9.22 2.87 -13.29
CA SER A 100 -9.14 1.42 -13.45
C SER A 100 -7.80 0.93 -12.92
N VAL A 101 -7.84 -0.01 -11.99
CA VAL A 101 -6.66 -0.62 -11.37
C VAL A 101 -6.75 -2.13 -11.42
N GLU A 102 -5.60 -2.79 -11.48
CA GLU A 102 -5.52 -4.23 -11.42
C GLU A 102 -4.50 -4.63 -10.35
N MET A 103 -4.86 -5.66 -9.57
CA MET A 103 -4.01 -6.29 -8.59
C MET A 103 -3.94 -7.79 -8.87
N HIS A 104 -2.74 -8.32 -9.03
CA HIS A 104 -2.52 -9.76 -9.22
C HIS A 104 -1.67 -10.32 -8.09
N ASN A 105 -2.27 -11.17 -7.27
CA ASN A 105 -1.53 -11.90 -6.25
C ASN A 105 -0.64 -12.98 -6.91
N ARG A 106 0.66 -12.71 -6.96
CA ARG A 106 1.71 -13.59 -7.51
C ARG A 106 2.45 -14.37 -6.42
N GLY A 107 2.19 -14.08 -5.16
CA GLY A 107 2.83 -14.74 -4.03
C GLY A 107 2.03 -15.92 -3.48
N PRO A 108 2.54 -16.57 -2.43
CA PRO A 108 2.02 -17.84 -1.94
C PRO A 108 0.86 -17.71 -0.95
N ALA A 109 0.51 -16.50 -0.49
CA ALA A 109 -0.51 -16.27 0.52
C ALA A 109 -1.63 -15.36 -0.02
N ASP A 110 -2.84 -15.53 0.49
CA ASP A 110 -3.97 -14.65 0.19
C ASP A 110 -3.70 -13.23 0.74
N LEU A 111 -4.13 -12.21 0.00
CA LEU A 111 -4.06 -10.82 0.46
C LEU A 111 -5.39 -10.39 1.09
N ASP A 112 -5.36 -10.02 2.37
CA ASP A 112 -6.51 -9.41 3.04
C ASP A 112 -6.58 -7.91 2.73
N MET A 113 -7.43 -7.54 1.77
CA MET A 113 -7.63 -6.16 1.35
C MET A 113 -8.20 -5.26 2.46
N ALA A 114 -8.79 -5.81 3.51
CA ALA A 114 -9.29 -5.01 4.64
C ALA A 114 -8.17 -4.45 5.53
N LEU A 115 -6.96 -5.00 5.44
CA LEU A 115 -5.78 -4.57 6.20
C LEU A 115 -4.91 -3.54 5.44
N GLU A 116 -5.17 -3.38 4.15
CA GLU A 116 -4.41 -2.48 3.28
C GLU A 116 -4.88 -1.03 3.39
N LYS A 117 -3.97 -0.07 3.18
CA LYS A 117 -4.36 1.35 3.04
C LYS A 117 -4.96 1.64 1.66
N GLY A 118 -4.51 0.87 0.66
CA GLY A 118 -5.08 0.85 -0.68
C GLY A 118 -4.74 2.07 -1.52
N TRP A 119 -5.59 2.28 -2.52
CA TRP A 119 -5.42 3.28 -3.56
C TRP A 119 -5.91 4.66 -3.12
N VAL A 120 -5.22 5.72 -3.55
CA VAL A 120 -5.61 7.12 -3.34
C VAL A 120 -5.30 7.98 -4.56
N LEU A 121 -6.07 9.05 -4.77
CA LEU A 121 -5.88 9.98 -5.88
C LEU A 121 -5.22 11.26 -5.39
N ARG A 122 -4.02 11.57 -5.90
CA ARG A 122 -3.36 12.85 -5.66
C ARG A 122 -3.92 13.91 -6.62
N VAL A 123 -4.39 15.01 -6.05
CA VAL A 123 -4.89 16.18 -6.77
C VAL A 123 -3.89 17.33 -6.74
N SER A 124 -3.17 17.48 -5.63
CA SER A 124 -2.04 18.40 -5.53
C SER A 124 -1.05 17.89 -4.48
N ASP A 125 0.08 18.57 -4.30
CA ASP A 125 1.10 18.19 -3.31
C ASP A 125 0.51 18.04 -1.89
N ASN A 126 -0.52 18.82 -1.57
CA ASN A 126 -1.17 18.85 -0.25
C ASN A 126 -2.58 18.24 -0.23
N LEU A 127 -3.03 17.62 -1.32
CA LEU A 127 -4.38 17.04 -1.41
C LEU A 127 -4.35 15.66 -2.04
N VAL A 128 -4.72 14.68 -1.23
CA VAL A 128 -4.89 13.28 -1.60
C VAL A 128 -6.31 12.86 -1.18
N LEU A 129 -7.02 12.17 -2.08
CA LEU A 129 -8.40 11.76 -1.89
C LEU A 129 -8.48 10.23 -1.81
N PRO A 130 -9.21 9.66 -0.84
CA PRO A 130 -9.55 8.24 -0.88
C PRO A 130 -10.66 7.98 -1.92
N PRO A 131 -10.85 6.72 -2.36
CA PRO A 131 -11.99 6.32 -3.17
C PRO A 131 -13.29 6.62 -2.43
N ALA A 132 -14.31 7.06 -3.17
CA ALA A 132 -15.65 7.29 -2.67
C ALA A 132 -16.43 5.99 -2.58
N ASN A 133 -17.29 5.87 -1.56
CA ASN A 133 -18.21 4.75 -1.43
C ASN A 133 -19.36 4.91 -2.43
N VAL A 134 -19.48 3.98 -3.39
CA VAL A 134 -20.57 3.93 -4.36
C VAL A 134 -21.73 3.13 -3.75
N HIS A 135 -22.92 3.73 -3.64
CA HIS A 135 -24.10 3.06 -3.08
C HIS A 135 -25.02 2.44 -4.15
N GLY A 136 -24.67 2.57 -5.43
CA GLY A 136 -25.39 2.05 -6.57
C GLY A 136 -24.47 1.40 -7.60
N VAL A 137 -24.91 1.38 -8.86
CA VAL A 137 -24.11 0.87 -9.97
C VAL A 137 -23.75 2.02 -10.91
N ILE A 138 -22.46 2.21 -11.15
CA ILE A 138 -21.96 3.08 -12.21
C ILE A 138 -21.55 2.17 -13.37
N SER A 139 -22.34 2.15 -14.44
CA SER A 139 -22.16 1.16 -15.51
C SER A 139 -20.79 1.25 -16.18
N GLU A 140 -20.23 2.46 -16.25
CA GLU A 140 -18.91 2.68 -16.83
C GLU A 140 -17.75 2.38 -15.85
N CYS A 141 -18.06 2.25 -14.56
CA CYS A 141 -17.09 2.01 -13.50
C CYS A 141 -17.65 0.96 -12.53
N PRO A 142 -17.72 -0.32 -12.94
CA PRO A 142 -18.21 -1.39 -12.08
C PRO A 142 -17.21 -1.59 -10.94
N THR A 143 -17.56 -1.07 -9.76
CA THR A 143 -16.74 -1.17 -8.55
C THR A 143 -16.94 -2.53 -7.89
N THR A 144 -15.87 -3.16 -7.42
CA THR A 144 -15.97 -4.40 -6.65
C THR A 144 -16.25 -4.08 -5.17
N PRO A 145 -17.01 -4.91 -4.43
CA PRO A 145 -17.20 -4.69 -3.00
C PRO A 145 -15.85 -4.60 -2.25
N ALA A 146 -15.71 -3.57 -1.42
CA ALA A 146 -14.49 -3.35 -0.67
C ALA A 146 -14.20 -4.50 0.30
N GLY A 147 -12.92 -4.85 0.44
CA GLY A 147 -12.44 -5.81 1.44
C GLY A 147 -12.54 -7.28 1.04
N GLU A 148 -12.93 -7.60 -0.20
CA GLU A 148 -12.79 -8.96 -0.69
C GLU A 148 -11.29 -9.34 -0.78
N PRO A 149 -10.86 -10.45 -0.16
CA PRO A 149 -9.47 -10.85 -0.22
C PRO A 149 -9.08 -11.30 -1.63
N ILE A 150 -7.82 -11.10 -2.00
CA ILE A 150 -7.28 -11.58 -3.28
C ILE A 150 -6.55 -12.88 -3.02
N SER A 151 -7.18 -14.00 -3.38
CA SER A 151 -6.58 -15.32 -3.21
C SER A 151 -5.27 -15.49 -3.99
N GLN A 152 -4.42 -16.43 -3.55
CA GLN A 152 -3.22 -16.81 -4.28
C GLN A 152 -3.49 -17.03 -5.78
N GLY A 153 -2.70 -16.38 -6.63
CA GLY A 153 -2.78 -16.50 -8.09
C GLY A 153 -3.94 -15.74 -8.73
N ALA A 154 -4.84 -15.16 -7.94
CA ALA A 154 -6.02 -14.46 -8.44
C ALA A 154 -5.68 -13.04 -8.91
N GLU A 155 -6.43 -12.60 -9.92
CA GLU A 155 -6.47 -11.23 -10.42
C GLU A 155 -7.71 -10.55 -9.86
N HIS A 156 -7.56 -9.27 -9.52
CA HIS A 156 -8.63 -8.40 -9.04
C HIS A 156 -8.58 -7.12 -9.86
N LEU A 157 -9.57 -6.97 -10.74
CA LEU A 157 -9.79 -5.75 -11.50
C LEU A 157 -10.81 -4.90 -10.75
N ASP A 158 -10.48 -3.65 -10.48
CA ASP A 158 -11.37 -2.71 -9.80
C ASP A 158 -11.45 -1.38 -10.55
N CYS A 159 -12.57 -0.70 -10.36
CA CYS A 159 -12.77 0.65 -10.81
C CYS A 159 -13.05 1.55 -9.61
N LEU A 160 -12.12 2.45 -9.32
CA LEU A 160 -12.20 3.37 -8.19
C LEU A 160 -12.85 4.67 -8.63
N VAL A 161 -13.78 5.17 -7.83
CA VAL A 161 -14.39 6.48 -8.06
C VAL A 161 -13.84 7.50 -7.07
N PHE A 162 -13.42 8.66 -7.54
CA PHE A 162 -12.99 9.78 -6.72
C PHE A 162 -13.85 11.00 -7.01
N LEU A 163 -14.16 11.79 -5.98
CA LEU A 163 -14.93 13.03 -6.11
C LEU A 163 -13.97 14.21 -6.04
N VAL A 164 -13.68 14.82 -7.19
CA VAL A 164 -12.69 15.91 -7.31
C VAL A 164 -13.43 17.23 -7.49
N SER A 165 -13.01 18.29 -6.80
CA SER A 165 -13.61 19.61 -6.99
C SER A 165 -13.49 20.08 -8.44
N THR A 166 -14.56 20.66 -8.98
CA THR A 166 -14.58 21.20 -10.35
C THR A 166 -13.40 22.14 -10.58
N GLY A 167 -12.70 21.94 -11.69
CA GLY A 167 -11.52 22.73 -12.07
C GLY A 167 -10.19 22.25 -11.47
N GLN A 168 -10.21 21.38 -10.45
CA GLN A 168 -9.02 20.65 -10.04
C GLN A 168 -8.75 19.48 -10.98
N ARG A 169 -7.48 19.07 -11.05
CA ARG A 169 -7.01 17.99 -11.92
C ARG A 169 -6.15 17.03 -11.12
N PRO A 170 -6.43 15.72 -11.16
CA PRO A 170 -5.57 14.74 -10.52
C PRO A 170 -4.22 14.66 -11.24
N SER A 171 -3.15 14.49 -10.47
CA SER A 171 -1.77 14.43 -10.96
C SER A 171 -1.17 13.02 -10.85
N ALA A 172 -1.64 12.21 -9.91
CA ALA A 172 -1.26 10.82 -9.79
C ALA A 172 -2.35 9.97 -9.12
N ILE A 173 -2.37 8.68 -9.43
CA ILE A 173 -2.98 7.66 -8.58
C ILE A 173 -1.85 6.97 -7.81
N GLU A 174 -2.05 6.66 -6.53
CA GLU A 174 -1.04 6.06 -5.68
C GLU A 174 -1.59 4.85 -4.96
N TYR A 175 -0.73 3.87 -4.72
CA TYR A 175 -0.99 2.79 -3.77
C TYR A 175 -0.17 3.06 -2.51
N LEU A 176 -0.85 3.22 -1.36
CA LEU A 176 -0.20 3.51 -0.09
C LEU A 176 0.24 2.21 0.59
N ARG A 177 1.47 2.22 1.10
CA ARG A 177 1.91 1.18 2.03
C ARG A 177 1.08 1.26 3.32
N HIS A 178 1.01 0.16 4.06
CA HIS A 178 0.28 0.09 5.33
C HIS A 178 0.66 1.19 6.34
N ASP A 179 1.93 1.64 6.34
CA ASP A 179 2.42 2.74 7.19
C ASP A 179 1.84 4.12 6.83
N GLY A 180 1.27 4.26 5.63
CA GLY A 180 0.72 5.52 5.10
C GLY A 180 1.77 6.59 4.80
N VAL A 181 3.07 6.24 4.88
CA VAL A 181 4.19 7.16 4.63
C VAL A 181 4.77 6.91 3.24
N SER A 182 4.95 5.65 2.87
CA SER A 182 5.53 5.28 1.57
C SER A 182 4.43 4.96 0.56
N SER A 183 4.63 5.32 -0.71
CA SER A 183 3.68 5.00 -1.77
C SER A 183 4.36 4.68 -3.10
N VAL A 184 3.68 3.96 -3.99
CA VAL A 184 4.04 3.96 -5.41
C VAL A 184 3.03 4.80 -6.17
N ALA A 185 3.51 5.64 -7.08
CA ALA A 185 2.67 6.61 -7.79
C ALA A 185 2.71 6.41 -9.30
N TRP A 186 1.55 6.49 -9.96
CA TRP A 186 1.42 6.52 -11.40
C TRP A 186 0.99 7.91 -11.85
N ARG A 187 1.84 8.59 -12.62
CA ARG A 187 1.57 9.95 -13.11
C ARG A 187 0.44 9.94 -14.12
N ILE A 188 -0.52 10.83 -13.89
CA ILE A 188 -1.62 11.09 -14.80
C ILE A 188 -1.17 12.16 -15.81
N PRO A 189 -1.15 11.86 -17.12
CA PRO A 189 -0.77 12.83 -18.14
C PRO A 189 -1.69 14.04 -18.14
N SER A 190 -1.12 15.23 -18.41
CA SER A 190 -1.92 16.45 -18.52
C SER A 190 -2.95 16.40 -19.66
N SER A 191 -2.73 15.57 -20.69
CA SER A 191 -3.69 15.39 -21.79
C SER A 191 -5.01 14.78 -21.31
N VAL A 192 -4.95 13.80 -20.40
CA VAL A 192 -6.13 13.18 -19.75
C VAL A 192 -6.91 14.21 -18.94
N THR A 193 -6.22 15.22 -18.41
CA THR A 193 -6.81 16.25 -17.58
C THR A 193 -7.22 17.51 -18.35
N SER A 194 -6.93 17.60 -19.66
CA SER A 194 -7.10 18.83 -20.46
C SER A 194 -8.37 18.87 -21.34
N GLU A 195 -9.16 17.80 -21.42
CA GLU A 195 -10.34 17.71 -22.32
C GLU A 195 -11.53 18.64 -21.98
N THR A 196 -11.34 19.75 -21.26
CA THR A 196 -12.41 20.72 -20.99
C THR A 196 -11.94 22.17 -21.10
N SER A 197 -11.26 22.50 -22.20
CA SER A 197 -10.97 23.91 -22.55
C SER A 197 -11.33 24.24 -24.00
N SER A 198 -12.27 23.51 -24.60
CA SER A 198 -12.77 23.83 -25.95
C SER A 198 -14.25 23.50 -26.09
N ALA A 199 -15.08 24.21 -25.35
CA ALA A 199 -16.48 24.44 -25.69
C ALA A 199 -16.80 25.90 -25.33
N ASN A 200 -16.66 26.77 -26.33
CA ASN A 200 -17.22 28.12 -26.35
C ASN A 200 -18.70 28.04 -26.69
#